data_AF-A0A839IA01-F1
#
_entry.id   AF-A0A839IA01-F1
#
_cell.length_a   1.000
_cell.length_b   1.000
_cell.length_c   1.000
_cell.angle_alpha   90.00
_cell.angle_beta   90.00
_cell.angle_gamma   90.00
#
_symmetry.space_group_name_H-M   'P 1'
#
loop_
_entity.id
_entity.type
_entity.pdbx_description
1 polymer ?
#
loop_
_entity_poly.entity_id
_entity_poly.type
_entity_poly.pdbx_seq_one_letter_code
_entity_poly.pdbx_strand_id
1 'polypeptide(L)'
;MSRIIDNITSSDLNRLKQLFSPAKVKDGTNVVLSGVFEIFHRDFSVGITSGEKLQLTPRDIRQIRKIIKEQSGFDLLTDPIPNSRTDMAQFFPNEKLSSRPVKGKVIKIYGLLSTNINGRKYDLEEGMNIEIPLSCLKSIEHNQIVIVENYEAFSKFRLVKTDMEPNPLIVYRGDKDCGVISKEIALAFPKAVLVAWFDTDPKGISLAFASGADYMLVPDLSKEALKEHGRSNLFNNQYQNWKRVSVLIPSNLKLLMSNVEKGITQESIMANDISVSLYKI
;
A
#
# COMPACT_ATOMS: atom_id res chain seq x y z
N MET A 1 31.02 8.01 -25.16
CA MET A 1 30.45 9.10 -24.34
C MET A 1 29.49 8.49 -23.33
N SER A 2 29.63 8.83 -22.05
CA SER A 2 28.70 8.40 -20.99
C SER A 2 27.28 8.87 -21.32
N ARG A 3 26.30 7.97 -21.32
CA ARG A 3 24.89 8.30 -21.49
C ARG A 3 24.29 8.53 -20.12
N ILE A 4 24.12 9.80 -19.75
CA ILE A 4 23.60 10.15 -18.43
C ILE A 4 22.17 9.64 -18.24
N ILE A 5 21.42 9.55 -19.34
CA ILE A 5 20.04 9.05 -19.41
C ILE A 5 19.87 7.59 -18.96
N ASP A 6 20.95 6.80 -19.00
CA ASP A 6 20.88 5.39 -18.62
C ASP A 6 20.85 5.21 -17.09
N ASN A 7 21.28 6.23 -16.33
CA ASN A 7 21.46 6.16 -14.87
C ASN A 7 20.65 7.19 -14.08
N ILE A 8 19.83 8.02 -14.74
CA ILE A 8 18.99 9.01 -14.06
C ILE A 8 17.87 8.31 -13.29
N THR A 9 17.52 8.83 -12.11
CA THR A 9 16.35 8.42 -11.32
C THR A 9 15.26 9.51 -11.34
N SER A 10 14.02 9.19 -10.89
CA SER A 10 12.96 10.22 -10.76
C SER A 10 13.34 11.30 -9.75
N SER A 11 14.07 10.92 -8.70
CA SER A 11 14.60 11.86 -7.71
C SER A 11 15.56 12.84 -8.36
N ASP A 12 16.44 12.34 -9.23
CA ASP A 12 17.36 13.17 -10.00
C ASP A 12 16.64 14.11 -10.97
N LEU A 13 15.61 13.65 -11.68
CA LEU A 13 14.82 14.54 -12.55
C LEU A 13 14.15 15.68 -11.79
N ASN A 14 13.61 15.40 -10.60
CA ASN A 14 13.05 16.44 -9.74
C ASN A 14 14.13 17.44 -9.31
N ARG A 15 15.31 16.95 -8.88
CA ARG A 15 16.45 17.81 -8.50
C ARG A 15 16.93 18.67 -9.67
N LEU A 16 16.99 18.11 -10.88
CA LEU A 16 17.39 18.83 -12.09
C LEU A 16 16.37 19.90 -12.48
N LYS A 17 15.06 19.60 -12.42
CA LYS A 17 14.01 20.60 -12.66
C LYS A 17 14.07 21.78 -11.68
N GLN A 18 14.41 21.52 -10.41
CA GLN A 18 14.56 22.56 -9.40
C GLN A 18 15.71 23.55 -9.68
N LEU A 19 16.61 23.26 -10.62
CA LEU A 19 17.64 24.21 -11.08
C LEU A 19 17.05 25.35 -11.90
N PHE A 20 15.89 25.14 -12.52
CA PHE A 20 15.29 26.08 -13.47
C PHE A 20 14.34 27.09 -12.81
N SER A 21 14.44 27.29 -11.49
CA SER A 21 13.78 28.43 -10.86
C SER A 21 14.45 29.75 -11.29
N PRO A 22 13.70 30.85 -11.44
CA PRO A 22 14.22 32.10 -12.00
C PRO A 22 15.50 32.62 -11.32
N ALA A 23 15.58 32.53 -10.00
CA ALA A 23 16.74 32.97 -9.22
C ALA A 23 18.00 32.12 -9.52
N LYS A 24 17.86 30.80 -9.58
CA LYS A 24 19.01 29.89 -9.79
C LYS A 24 19.56 29.96 -11.20
N VAL A 25 18.69 30.13 -12.19
CA VAL A 25 19.12 30.29 -13.59
C VAL A 25 19.90 31.59 -13.78
N LYS A 26 19.57 32.65 -13.02
CA LYS A 26 20.21 33.95 -13.11
C LYS A 26 21.53 34.01 -12.34
N ASP A 27 21.54 33.51 -11.10
CA ASP A 27 22.63 33.74 -10.15
C ASP A 27 23.48 32.48 -9.89
N GLY A 28 23.08 31.32 -10.42
CA GLY A 28 23.69 30.03 -10.11
C GLY A 28 23.11 29.40 -8.84
N THR A 29 23.63 28.24 -8.46
CA THR A 29 23.17 27.53 -7.27
C THR A 29 24.19 26.52 -6.76
N ASN A 30 24.00 26.05 -5.52
CA ASN A 30 24.79 24.97 -4.94
C ASN A 30 23.89 23.73 -4.79
N VAL A 31 24.37 22.58 -5.24
CA VAL A 31 23.71 21.29 -5.07
C VAL A 31 24.62 20.33 -4.32
N VAL A 32 24.06 19.32 -3.66
CA VAL A 32 24.85 18.23 -3.09
C VAL A 32 25.47 17.44 -4.25
N LEU A 33 26.79 17.19 -4.18
CA LEU A 33 27.53 16.38 -5.13
C LEU A 33 27.17 14.90 -4.90
N SER A 34 26.05 14.47 -5.47
CA SER A 34 25.57 13.09 -5.35
C SER A 34 24.68 12.68 -6.52
N GLY A 35 24.76 11.40 -6.91
CA GLY A 35 23.91 10.82 -7.96
C GLY A 35 24.18 11.48 -9.31
N VAL A 36 23.15 12.04 -9.94
CA VAL A 36 23.29 12.63 -11.29
C VAL A 36 24.33 13.77 -11.37
N PHE A 37 24.53 14.52 -10.28
CA PHE A 37 25.47 15.65 -10.27
C PHE A 37 26.94 15.21 -10.22
N GLU A 38 27.24 14.05 -9.64
CA GLU A 38 28.58 13.45 -9.73
C GLU A 38 28.91 13.10 -11.17
N ILE A 39 27.93 12.54 -11.90
CA ILE A 39 28.09 12.16 -13.31
C ILE A 39 28.29 13.41 -14.16
N PHE A 40 27.48 14.47 -13.96
CA PHE A 40 27.66 15.74 -14.66
C PHE A 40 29.04 16.36 -14.41
N HIS A 41 29.51 16.35 -13.16
CA HIS A 41 30.81 16.90 -12.84
C HIS A 41 31.96 16.05 -13.44
N ARG A 42 31.91 14.74 -13.25
CA ARG A 42 32.96 13.80 -13.68
C ARG A 42 33.04 13.66 -15.20
N ASP A 43 31.90 13.48 -15.88
CA ASP A 43 31.86 13.08 -17.29
C ASP A 43 31.69 14.28 -18.24
N PHE A 44 31.21 15.43 -17.73
CA PHE A 44 30.90 16.61 -18.55
C PHE A 44 31.54 17.91 -18.03
N SER A 45 32.37 17.82 -16.98
CA SER A 45 33.08 18.97 -16.39
C SER A 45 32.16 20.11 -15.99
N VAL A 46 30.98 19.78 -15.46
CA VAL A 46 29.97 20.74 -15.00
C VAL A 46 30.25 21.15 -13.57
N GLY A 47 30.29 22.45 -13.31
CA GLY A 47 30.43 23.04 -11.97
C GLY A 47 31.79 22.83 -11.29
N ILE A 48 31.95 23.44 -10.11
CA ILE A 48 33.16 23.40 -9.28
C ILE A 48 32.83 22.83 -7.91
N THR A 49 33.66 21.92 -7.40
CA THR A 49 33.45 21.29 -6.10
C THR A 49 33.87 22.21 -4.96
N SER A 50 33.06 22.20 -3.89
CA SER A 50 33.32 22.90 -2.63
C SER A 50 32.83 22.01 -1.48
N GLY A 51 33.72 21.18 -0.95
CA GLY A 51 33.36 20.11 -0.02
C GLY A 51 32.39 19.10 -0.65
N GLU A 52 31.29 18.81 0.04
CA GLU A 52 30.22 17.92 -0.43
C GLU A 52 29.24 18.58 -1.43
N LYS A 53 29.50 19.82 -1.84
CA LYS A 53 28.63 20.59 -2.73
C LYS A 53 29.29 20.83 -4.08
N LEU A 54 28.47 20.88 -5.11
CA LEU A 54 28.81 21.31 -6.45
C LEU A 54 28.21 22.70 -6.68
N GLN A 55 29.08 23.68 -6.95
CA GLN A 55 28.69 25.02 -7.32
C GLN A 55 28.41 25.06 -8.83
N LEU A 56 27.21 25.50 -9.21
CA LEU A 56 26.74 25.57 -10.58
C LEU A 56 26.53 27.03 -10.98
N THR A 57 27.20 27.44 -12.05
CA THR A 57 26.98 28.74 -12.68
C THR A 57 25.75 28.71 -13.60
N PRO A 58 25.23 29.88 -14.03
CA PRO A 58 24.22 29.94 -15.10
C PRO A 58 24.64 29.25 -16.40
N ARG A 59 25.94 29.13 -16.68
CA ARG A 59 26.46 28.39 -17.83
C ARG A 59 26.32 26.89 -17.62
N ASP A 60 26.65 26.40 -16.43
CA ASP A 60 26.53 24.98 -16.05
C ASP A 60 25.07 24.51 -16.12
N ILE A 61 24.12 25.30 -15.61
CA ILE A 61 22.69 24.97 -15.66
C ILE A 61 22.20 24.87 -17.11
N ARG A 62 22.66 25.76 -18.00
CA ARG A 62 22.37 25.68 -19.45
C ARG A 62 22.99 24.45 -20.10
N GLN A 63 24.21 24.08 -19.70
CA GLN A 63 24.90 22.90 -20.20
C GLN A 63 24.21 21.61 -19.75
N ILE A 64 23.75 21.52 -18.50
CA ILE A 64 22.93 20.42 -17.99
C ILE A 64 21.66 20.24 -18.84
N ARG A 65 20.91 21.33 -19.10
CA ARG A 65 19.72 21.29 -19.95
C ARG A 65 20.04 20.76 -21.35
N LYS A 66 21.11 21.28 -21.95
CA LYS A 66 21.56 20.90 -23.29
C LYS A 66 21.86 19.40 -23.37
N ILE A 67 22.65 18.87 -22.43
CA ILE A 67 23.04 17.46 -22.40
C ILE A 67 21.81 16.55 -22.25
N ILE A 68 20.89 16.86 -21.35
CA ILE A 68 19.66 16.06 -21.17
C ILE A 68 18.81 16.08 -22.44
N LYS A 69 18.59 17.27 -23.02
CA LYS A 69 17.77 17.42 -24.22
C LYS A 69 18.38 16.69 -25.43
N GLU A 70 19.69 16.75 -25.61
CA GLU A 70 20.38 16.08 -26.71
C GLU A 70 20.37 14.55 -26.57
N GLN A 71 20.41 14.02 -25.34
CA GLN A 71 20.45 12.57 -25.12
C GLN A 71 19.06 11.92 -25.04
N SER A 72 18.06 12.61 -24.50
CA SER A 72 16.71 12.03 -24.24
C SER A 72 15.58 12.65 -25.06
N GLY A 73 15.81 13.79 -25.71
CA GLY A 73 14.74 14.62 -26.26
C GLY A 73 13.91 15.38 -25.21
N PHE A 74 14.10 15.10 -23.91
CA PHE A 74 13.39 15.75 -22.81
C PHE A 74 13.99 17.12 -22.46
N ASP A 75 13.16 18.15 -22.43
CA ASP A 75 13.54 19.50 -22.05
C ASP A 75 13.15 19.81 -20.59
N LEU A 76 14.17 19.89 -19.72
CA LEU A 76 14.00 20.17 -18.28
C LEU A 76 13.22 21.46 -17.98
N LEU A 77 13.19 22.43 -18.89
CA LEU A 77 12.51 23.70 -18.70
C LEU A 77 11.02 23.64 -19.09
N THR A 78 10.71 22.97 -20.21
CA THR A 78 9.37 23.06 -20.83
C THR A 78 8.53 21.82 -20.61
N ASP A 79 9.15 20.63 -20.55
CA ASP A 79 8.39 19.39 -20.59
C ASP A 79 7.95 19.01 -19.17
N PRO A 80 6.67 18.70 -18.92
CA PRO A 80 6.23 18.26 -17.60
C PRO A 80 6.93 16.96 -17.20
N ILE A 81 7.17 16.74 -15.91
CA ILE A 81 7.72 15.46 -15.46
C ILE A 81 6.68 14.37 -15.78
N PRO A 82 7.03 13.33 -16.56
CA PRO A 82 6.05 12.32 -16.95
C PRO A 82 5.45 11.60 -15.74
N ASN A 83 4.16 11.24 -15.84
CA ASN A 83 3.37 10.77 -14.70
C ASN A 83 3.21 9.24 -14.64
N SER A 84 3.60 8.51 -15.70
CA SER A 84 3.55 7.05 -15.76
C SER A 84 4.86 6.44 -16.27
N ARG A 85 5.07 5.14 -16.04
CA ARG A 85 6.23 4.40 -16.59
C ARG A 85 6.25 4.42 -18.11
N THR A 86 5.09 4.35 -18.73
CA THR A 86 4.93 4.39 -20.18
C THR A 86 5.34 5.76 -20.75
N ASP A 87 4.95 6.85 -20.08
CA ASP A 87 5.35 8.20 -20.50
C ASP A 87 6.85 8.44 -20.25
N MET A 88 7.41 7.90 -19.17
CA MET A 88 8.86 7.95 -18.91
C MET A 88 9.69 7.21 -19.96
N ALA A 89 9.19 6.06 -20.43
CA ALA A 89 9.84 5.24 -21.45
C ALA A 89 9.94 5.94 -22.82
N GLN A 90 9.15 6.99 -23.07
CA GLN A 90 9.27 7.81 -24.28
C GLN A 90 10.59 8.59 -24.34
N PHE A 91 11.17 8.93 -23.18
CA PHE A 91 12.33 9.82 -23.08
C PHE A 91 13.57 9.12 -22.51
N PHE A 92 13.39 8.12 -21.64
CA PHE A 92 14.49 7.48 -20.92
C PHE A 92 14.41 5.96 -21.01
N PRO A 93 15.52 5.27 -21.34
CA PRO A 93 15.53 3.81 -21.53
C PRO A 93 15.44 3.00 -20.22
N ASN A 94 15.65 3.63 -19.06
CA ASN A 94 15.66 2.91 -17.78
C ASN A 94 14.28 2.89 -17.11
N GLU A 95 13.59 1.74 -17.13
CA GLU A 95 12.24 1.54 -16.56
C GLU A 95 12.10 1.80 -15.05
N LYS A 96 13.22 1.97 -14.31
CA LYS A 96 13.23 2.25 -12.86
C LYS A 96 12.93 3.71 -12.50
N LEU A 97 12.44 4.49 -13.47
CA LEU A 97 12.34 5.94 -13.45
C LEU A 97 11.01 6.52 -12.96
N SER A 98 10.13 5.74 -12.35
CA SER A 98 8.94 6.26 -11.65
C SER A 98 8.97 5.89 -10.16
N SER A 99 9.26 6.85 -9.29
CA SER A 99 9.11 6.72 -7.83
C SER A 99 7.65 6.84 -7.35
N ARG A 100 6.67 6.97 -8.26
CA ARG A 100 5.25 6.84 -7.92
C ARG A 100 4.79 5.40 -8.17
N PRO A 101 4.09 4.75 -7.24
CA PRO A 101 3.41 3.49 -7.53
C PRO A 101 2.43 3.74 -8.69
N VAL A 102 2.76 3.20 -9.87
CA VAL A 102 1.93 3.34 -11.09
C VAL A 102 0.69 2.44 -11.04
N LYS A 103 0.58 1.56 -10.04
CA LYS A 103 -0.69 0.94 -9.71
C LYS A 103 -1.49 1.91 -8.85
N GLY A 104 -2.51 2.56 -9.43
CA GLY A 104 -3.64 3.00 -8.59
C GLY A 104 -4.05 1.82 -7.71
N LYS A 105 -4.41 2.06 -6.44
CA LYS A 105 -4.65 0.97 -5.47
C LYS A 105 -5.61 -0.05 -6.08
N VAL A 106 -5.07 -1.21 -6.44
CA VAL A 106 -5.82 -2.29 -7.06
C VAL A 106 -6.36 -3.15 -5.94
N ILE A 107 -7.65 -3.47 -6.02
CA ILE A 107 -8.37 -4.23 -5.01
C ILE A 107 -8.79 -5.56 -5.62
N LYS A 108 -8.83 -6.61 -4.80
CA LYS A 108 -9.36 -7.91 -5.17
C LYS A 108 -10.63 -8.16 -4.40
N ILE A 109 -11.70 -8.48 -5.12
CA ILE A 109 -13.04 -8.58 -4.53
C ILE A 109 -13.83 -9.74 -5.09
N TYR A 110 -14.74 -10.28 -4.28
CA TYR A 110 -15.81 -11.16 -4.72
C TYR A 110 -16.94 -11.18 -3.69
N GLY A 111 -18.17 -11.46 -4.13
CA GLY A 111 -19.30 -11.75 -3.25
C GLY A 111 -19.45 -13.25 -2.97
N LEU A 112 -19.95 -13.60 -1.78
CA LEU A 112 -20.15 -15.01 -1.40
C LEU A 112 -21.23 -15.72 -2.22
N LEU A 113 -22.28 -15.03 -2.65
CA LEU A 113 -23.29 -15.59 -3.56
C LEU A 113 -23.13 -15.04 -4.98
N SER A 114 -22.99 -13.72 -5.09
CA SER A 114 -22.72 -13.03 -6.37
C SER A 114 -22.00 -11.73 -6.10
N THR A 115 -21.14 -11.31 -7.01
CA THR A 115 -20.41 -10.04 -6.88
C THR A 115 -21.23 -8.94 -7.55
N ASN A 116 -21.77 -8.01 -6.76
CA ASN A 116 -22.66 -6.95 -7.22
C ASN A 116 -21.97 -5.60 -7.05
N ILE A 117 -21.41 -5.08 -8.14
CA ILE A 117 -20.66 -3.82 -8.16
C ILE A 117 -20.98 -3.02 -9.43
N ASN A 118 -20.88 -1.70 -9.34
CA ASN A 118 -21.10 -0.79 -10.48
C ASN A 118 -22.46 -1.01 -11.18
N GLY A 119 -23.49 -1.39 -10.43
CA GLY A 119 -24.83 -1.70 -10.95
C GLY A 119 -24.88 -2.97 -11.79
N ARG A 120 -23.88 -3.84 -11.70
CA ARG A 120 -23.80 -5.12 -12.42
C ARG A 120 -23.64 -6.27 -11.45
N LYS A 121 -24.29 -7.38 -11.79
CA LYS A 121 -24.13 -8.66 -11.10
C LYS A 121 -23.18 -9.55 -11.88
N TYR A 122 -22.19 -10.11 -11.18
CA TYR A 122 -21.22 -11.05 -11.70
C TYR A 122 -21.31 -12.35 -10.91
N ASP A 123 -21.58 -13.44 -11.62
CA ASP A 123 -21.55 -14.79 -11.07
C ASP A 123 -20.13 -15.35 -11.30
N LEU A 124 -19.37 -15.45 -10.22
CA LEU A 124 -17.96 -15.88 -10.23
C LEU A 124 -17.87 -17.33 -9.78
N GLU A 125 -17.08 -18.14 -10.47
CA GLU A 125 -16.78 -19.51 -10.03
C GLU A 125 -15.87 -19.54 -8.81
N GLU A 126 -15.74 -20.70 -8.18
CA GLU A 126 -14.84 -20.89 -7.06
C GLU A 126 -13.38 -20.57 -7.46
N GLY A 127 -12.68 -19.84 -6.59
CA GLY A 127 -11.32 -19.35 -6.86
C GLY A 127 -11.26 -18.08 -7.73
N MET A 128 -12.36 -17.67 -8.39
CA MET A 128 -12.39 -16.42 -9.14
C MET A 128 -12.57 -15.21 -8.22
N ASN A 129 -11.92 -14.11 -8.58
CA ASN A 129 -12.09 -12.79 -7.98
C ASN A 129 -11.94 -11.72 -9.06
N ILE A 130 -12.54 -10.56 -8.83
CA ILE A 130 -12.37 -9.39 -9.68
C ILE A 130 -11.23 -8.55 -9.14
N GLU A 131 -10.23 -8.30 -9.98
CA GLU A 131 -9.17 -7.35 -9.72
C GLU A 131 -9.49 -6.02 -10.42
N ILE A 132 -9.71 -4.95 -9.65
CA ILE A 132 -10.16 -3.65 -10.17
C ILE A 132 -9.42 -2.51 -9.46
N PRO A 133 -9.01 -1.43 -10.16
CA PRO A 133 -8.55 -0.21 -9.49
C PRO A 133 -9.67 0.37 -8.62
N LEU A 134 -9.35 0.78 -7.39
CA LEU A 134 -10.34 1.37 -6.46
C LEU A 134 -11.07 2.56 -7.08
N SER A 135 -10.38 3.38 -7.89
CA SER A 135 -10.98 4.51 -8.62
C SER A 135 -12.03 4.12 -9.67
N CYS A 136 -12.05 2.86 -10.09
CA CYS A 136 -13.03 2.32 -11.04
C CYS A 136 -14.22 1.65 -10.35
N LEU A 137 -14.17 1.45 -9.03
CA LEU A 137 -15.30 0.98 -8.24
C LEU A 137 -16.18 2.18 -7.85
N LYS A 138 -17.28 2.36 -8.57
CA LYS A 138 -18.22 3.49 -8.46
C LYS A 138 -19.36 3.21 -7.47
N SER A 139 -19.78 1.96 -7.36
CA SER A 139 -20.82 1.53 -6.43
C SER A 139 -20.64 0.08 -6.00
N ILE A 140 -21.15 -0.22 -4.81
CA ILE A 140 -21.20 -1.55 -4.21
C ILE A 140 -22.66 -1.82 -3.86
N GLU A 141 -23.24 -2.87 -4.44
CA GLU A 141 -24.62 -3.28 -4.16
C GLU A 141 -24.63 -4.45 -3.15
N HIS A 142 -23.85 -4.29 -2.08
CA HIS A 142 -23.77 -5.16 -0.93
C HIS A 142 -23.94 -4.35 0.36
N ASN A 143 -24.67 -4.91 1.33
CA ASN A 143 -24.90 -4.24 2.63
C ASN A 143 -23.67 -4.30 3.54
N GLN A 144 -22.83 -5.33 3.36
CA GLN A 144 -21.64 -5.59 4.16
C GLN A 144 -20.41 -5.74 3.26
N ILE A 145 -19.30 -5.17 3.71
CA ILE A 145 -17.97 -5.33 3.11
C ILE A 145 -17.04 -5.92 4.16
N VAL A 146 -16.41 -7.06 3.86
CA VAL A 146 -15.45 -7.70 4.75
C VAL A 146 -14.04 -7.47 4.23
N ILE A 147 -13.23 -6.75 5.00
CA ILE A 147 -11.82 -6.53 4.69
C ILE A 147 -10.99 -7.66 5.32
N VAL A 148 -10.26 -8.38 4.47
CA VAL A 148 -9.43 -9.52 4.85
C VAL A 148 -7.95 -9.16 4.74
N GLU A 149 -7.16 -9.42 5.78
CA GLU A 149 -5.72 -9.10 5.81
C GLU A 149 -4.88 -10.09 5.01
N ASN A 150 -5.14 -11.38 5.13
CA ASN A 150 -4.34 -12.41 4.51
C ASN A 150 -4.91 -12.87 3.16
N TYR A 151 -4.07 -13.04 2.14
CA TYR A 151 -4.54 -13.45 0.80
C TYR A 151 -5.07 -14.89 0.76
N GLU A 152 -4.46 -15.80 1.51
CA GLU A 152 -4.95 -17.19 1.62
C GLU A 152 -6.29 -17.23 2.36
N ALA A 153 -6.44 -16.43 3.42
CA ALA A 153 -7.72 -16.30 4.09
C ALA A 153 -8.79 -15.66 3.19
N PHE A 154 -8.40 -14.67 2.39
CA PHE A 154 -9.27 -14.04 1.39
C PHE A 154 -9.73 -15.05 0.34
N SER A 155 -8.83 -15.84 -0.24
CA SER A 155 -9.17 -16.76 -1.34
C SER A 155 -10.08 -17.90 -0.89
N LYS A 156 -10.00 -18.27 0.39
CA LYS A 156 -10.77 -19.36 1.00
C LYS A 156 -11.90 -18.88 1.92
N PHE A 157 -12.22 -17.58 1.94
CA PHE A 157 -13.21 -17.03 2.89
C PHE A 157 -14.57 -17.75 2.84
N ARG A 158 -14.95 -18.29 1.68
CA ARG A 158 -16.17 -19.10 1.49
C ARG A 158 -16.31 -20.27 2.48
N LEU A 159 -15.19 -20.77 3.02
CA LEU A 159 -15.14 -21.88 3.98
C LEU A 159 -15.30 -21.43 5.43
N VAL A 160 -15.30 -20.11 5.69
CA VAL A 160 -15.34 -19.56 7.04
C VAL A 160 -16.76 -19.63 7.59
N LYS A 161 -16.91 -20.28 8.75
CA LYS A 161 -18.17 -20.33 9.49
C LYS A 161 -18.40 -19.02 10.22
N THR A 162 -19.46 -18.31 9.86
CA THR A 162 -19.75 -16.98 10.39
C THR A 162 -21.24 -16.65 10.38
N ASP A 163 -21.66 -15.75 11.26
CA ASP A 163 -23.04 -15.29 11.48
C ASP A 163 -23.37 -13.99 10.71
N MET A 164 -22.57 -13.64 9.71
CA MET A 164 -22.77 -12.46 8.86
C MET A 164 -23.97 -12.59 7.91
N GLU A 165 -24.27 -11.49 7.21
CA GLU A 165 -25.19 -11.50 6.08
C GLU A 165 -24.76 -12.54 5.03
N PRO A 166 -25.69 -13.11 4.24
CA PRO A 166 -25.40 -14.23 3.35
C PRO A 166 -24.53 -13.86 2.13
N ASN A 167 -24.51 -12.59 1.72
CA ASN A 167 -23.73 -12.14 0.56
C ASN A 167 -22.97 -10.84 0.82
N PRO A 168 -21.96 -10.84 1.71
CA PRO A 168 -21.08 -9.70 1.86
C PRO A 168 -20.11 -9.63 0.67
N LEU A 169 -19.58 -8.43 0.40
CA LEU A 169 -18.46 -8.27 -0.51
C LEU A 169 -17.16 -8.53 0.25
N ILE A 170 -16.44 -9.59 -0.10
CA ILE A 170 -15.14 -9.90 0.48
C ILE A 170 -14.09 -9.11 -0.28
N VAL A 171 -13.23 -8.39 0.45
CA VAL A 171 -12.20 -7.51 -0.11
C VAL A 171 -10.86 -7.84 0.52
N TYR A 172 -9.89 -8.13 -0.31
CA TYR A 172 -8.51 -8.25 0.14
C TYR A 172 -7.92 -6.86 0.38
N ARG A 173 -7.36 -6.61 1.57
CA ARG A 173 -6.87 -5.28 1.96
C ARG A 173 -5.58 -4.83 1.26
N GLY A 174 -4.95 -5.72 0.48
CA GLY A 174 -3.67 -5.48 -0.16
C GLY A 174 -2.46 -5.74 0.74
N ASP A 175 -1.31 -5.95 0.09
CA ASP A 175 -0.01 -6.11 0.75
C ASP A 175 0.72 -4.78 0.92
N LYS A 176 1.81 -4.80 1.69
CA LYS A 176 2.74 -3.67 1.84
C LYS A 176 3.17 -3.07 0.49
N ASP A 177 3.26 -3.91 -0.54
CA ASP A 177 3.70 -3.51 -1.89
C ASP A 177 2.59 -2.83 -2.71
N CYS A 178 1.32 -3.11 -2.42
CA CYS A 178 0.16 -2.55 -3.13
C CYS A 178 -0.56 -1.44 -2.34
N GLY A 179 -0.16 -1.23 -1.08
CA GLY A 179 -0.74 -0.26 -0.16
C GLY A 179 -2.00 -0.82 0.53
N VAL A 180 -2.10 -0.61 1.84
CA VAL A 180 -3.31 -0.94 2.61
C VAL A 180 -4.45 -0.02 2.17
N ILE A 181 -5.61 -0.60 1.83
CA ILE A 181 -6.79 0.13 1.28
C ILE A 181 -7.93 0.29 2.29
N SER A 182 -7.79 -0.25 3.50
CA SER A 182 -8.93 -0.46 4.39
C SER A 182 -9.70 0.82 4.71
N LYS A 183 -8.96 1.90 4.99
CA LYS A 183 -9.54 3.21 5.30
C LYS A 183 -10.14 3.88 4.07
N GLU A 184 -9.53 3.69 2.89
CA GLU A 184 -10.04 4.22 1.64
C GLU A 184 -11.36 3.57 1.24
N ILE A 185 -11.55 2.27 1.50
CA ILE A 185 -12.83 1.59 1.31
C ILE A 185 -13.89 2.21 2.21
N ALA A 186 -13.60 2.39 3.50
CA ALA A 186 -14.51 3.00 4.46
C ALA A 186 -14.98 4.39 4.00
N LEU A 187 -14.03 5.21 3.51
CA LEU A 187 -14.31 6.55 3.01
C LEU A 187 -15.06 6.56 1.67
N ALA A 188 -14.78 5.62 0.78
CA ALA A 188 -15.42 5.54 -0.53
C ALA A 188 -16.85 5.00 -0.46
N PHE A 189 -17.15 4.13 0.51
CA PHE A 189 -18.45 3.45 0.61
C PHE A 189 -19.06 3.54 2.01
N PRO A 190 -19.34 4.76 2.53
CA PRO A 190 -19.76 4.98 3.92
C PRO A 190 -21.17 4.45 4.25
N LYS A 191 -21.92 3.95 3.25
CA LYS A 191 -23.26 3.36 3.45
C LYS A 191 -23.21 1.86 3.69
N ALA A 192 -22.10 1.19 3.35
CA ALA A 192 -21.95 -0.23 3.58
C ALA A 192 -21.38 -0.45 4.99
N VAL A 193 -21.88 -1.45 5.68
CA VAL A 193 -21.32 -1.88 6.97
C VAL A 193 -19.96 -2.49 6.72
N LEU A 194 -18.93 -1.94 7.35
CA LEU A 194 -17.56 -2.38 7.17
C LEU A 194 -17.15 -3.34 8.28
N VAL A 195 -16.66 -4.52 7.90
CA VAL A 195 -16.24 -5.58 8.81
C VAL A 195 -14.77 -5.86 8.59
N ALA A 196 -13.95 -5.82 9.65
CA ALA A 196 -12.55 -6.22 9.59
C ALA A 196 -12.39 -7.68 10.02
N TRP A 197 -11.70 -8.49 9.21
CA TRP A 197 -11.24 -9.82 9.63
C TRP A 197 -9.73 -9.93 9.46
N PHE A 198 -9.04 -9.72 10.58
CA PHE A 198 -7.58 -9.75 10.69
C PHE A 198 -7.16 -10.81 11.71
N ASP A 199 -5.84 -11.03 11.82
CA ASP A 199 -5.31 -11.91 12.86
C ASP A 199 -5.79 -11.50 14.26
N THR A 200 -6.15 -12.47 15.07
CA THR A 200 -6.54 -12.24 16.47
C THR A 200 -5.29 -12.18 17.33
N ASP A 201 -4.53 -11.11 17.12
CA ASP A 201 -3.35 -10.72 17.89
C ASP A 201 -3.39 -9.20 18.16
N PRO A 202 -2.51 -8.66 19.03
CA PRO A 202 -2.57 -7.25 19.38
C PRO A 202 -2.42 -6.28 18.18
N LYS A 203 -1.72 -6.67 17.12
CA LYS A 203 -1.51 -5.84 15.92
C LYS A 203 -2.69 -5.95 14.97
N GLY A 204 -3.21 -7.15 14.73
CA GLY A 204 -4.41 -7.36 13.93
C GLY A 204 -5.60 -6.62 14.53
N ILE A 205 -5.78 -6.69 15.86
CA ILE A 205 -6.80 -5.88 16.56
C ILE A 205 -6.54 -4.38 16.33
N SER A 206 -5.31 -3.89 16.56
CA SER A 206 -4.97 -2.48 16.33
C SER A 206 -5.29 -2.02 14.89
N LEU A 207 -5.00 -2.87 13.90
CA LEU A 207 -5.28 -2.60 12.49
C LEU A 207 -6.78 -2.59 12.19
N ALA A 208 -7.55 -3.50 12.80
CA ALA A 208 -9.01 -3.54 12.63
C ALA A 208 -9.63 -2.23 13.10
N PHE A 209 -9.22 -1.72 14.25
CA PHE A 209 -9.65 -0.41 14.76
C PHE A 209 -9.19 0.75 13.86
N ALA A 210 -7.94 0.73 13.40
CA ALA A 210 -7.41 1.78 12.54
C ALA A 210 -8.05 1.80 11.13
N SER A 211 -8.71 0.71 10.72
CA SER A 211 -9.32 0.56 9.41
C SER A 211 -10.60 1.40 9.22
N GLY A 212 -11.25 1.81 10.32
CA GLY A 212 -12.55 2.46 10.28
C GLY A 212 -13.72 1.49 10.09
N ALA A 213 -13.53 0.20 10.40
CA ALA A 213 -14.58 -0.80 10.38
C ALA A 213 -15.59 -0.58 11.53
N ASP A 214 -16.85 -0.91 11.28
CA ASP A 214 -17.95 -0.88 12.26
C ASP A 214 -17.96 -2.15 13.12
N TYR A 215 -17.47 -3.26 12.55
CA TYR A 215 -17.40 -4.56 13.20
C TYR A 215 -16.06 -5.24 12.95
N MET A 216 -15.74 -6.21 13.80
CA MET A 216 -14.63 -7.14 13.65
C MET A 216 -15.14 -8.57 13.73
N LEU A 217 -14.63 -9.46 12.89
CA LEU A 217 -14.83 -10.90 13.05
C LEU A 217 -13.89 -11.45 14.11
N VAL A 218 -14.48 -11.97 15.18
CA VAL A 218 -13.78 -12.52 16.34
C VAL A 218 -13.97 -14.04 16.38
N PRO A 219 -12.91 -14.84 16.56
CA PRO A 219 -13.05 -16.28 16.65
C PRO A 219 -13.71 -16.71 17.98
N ASP A 220 -14.61 -17.69 17.89
CA ASP A 220 -15.17 -18.40 19.04
C ASP A 220 -14.16 -19.43 19.54
N LEU A 221 -13.31 -19.00 20.47
CA LEU A 221 -12.17 -19.77 20.96
C LEU A 221 -12.43 -20.40 22.32
N SER A 222 -12.10 -21.69 22.44
CA SER A 222 -11.83 -22.33 23.73
C SER A 222 -10.39 -22.09 24.18
N LYS A 223 -10.13 -22.30 25.48
CA LYS A 223 -8.78 -22.16 26.05
C LYS A 223 -7.84 -23.22 25.46
N GLU A 224 -8.35 -24.40 25.20
CA GLU A 224 -7.65 -25.53 24.62
C GLU A 224 -7.25 -25.22 23.18
N ALA A 225 -8.18 -24.73 22.36
CA ALA A 225 -7.92 -24.34 20.97
C ALA A 225 -6.84 -23.25 20.87
N LEU A 226 -6.90 -22.23 21.74
CA LEU A 226 -5.88 -21.18 21.75
C LEU A 226 -4.52 -21.68 22.24
N LYS A 227 -4.48 -22.64 23.17
CA LYS A 227 -3.22 -23.27 23.61
C LYS A 227 -2.59 -24.11 22.51
N GLU A 228 -3.40 -24.87 21.78
CA GLU A 228 -2.92 -25.81 20.76
C GLU A 228 -2.50 -25.07 19.48
N HIS A 229 -3.34 -24.17 18.98
CA HIS A 229 -3.19 -23.56 17.67
C HIS A 229 -2.73 -22.09 17.70
N GLY A 230 -2.69 -21.48 18.89
CA GLY A 230 -2.18 -20.13 19.09
C GLY A 230 -0.65 -20.06 19.20
N ARG A 231 -0.10 -18.88 18.93
CA ARG A 231 1.34 -18.61 18.95
C ARG A 231 1.69 -17.52 19.97
N SER A 232 2.65 -17.80 20.84
CA SER A 232 3.05 -16.87 21.92
C SER A 232 3.86 -15.68 21.43
N ASN A 233 4.61 -15.84 20.33
CA ASN A 233 5.38 -14.75 19.72
C ASN A 233 4.50 -13.61 19.17
N LEU A 234 3.26 -13.90 18.79
CA LEU A 234 2.28 -12.89 18.35
C LEU A 234 1.83 -11.99 19.51
N PHE A 235 1.87 -12.50 20.75
CA PHE A 235 1.46 -11.78 21.95
C PHE A 235 2.65 -11.07 22.63
N ASN A 236 3.75 -11.79 22.85
CA ASN A 236 4.87 -11.33 23.68
C ASN A 236 5.64 -10.16 23.07
N ASN A 237 5.80 -10.12 21.75
CA ASN A 237 6.48 -9.03 21.06
C ASN A 237 5.68 -7.71 21.05
N GLN A 238 4.44 -7.73 21.56
CA GLN A 238 3.49 -6.63 21.44
C GLN A 238 2.75 -6.33 22.75
N TYR A 239 3.28 -6.78 23.90
CA TYR A 239 2.61 -6.62 25.20
C TYR A 239 2.27 -5.15 25.54
N GLN A 240 3.08 -4.20 25.09
CA GLN A 240 2.78 -2.77 25.25
C GLN A 240 1.53 -2.34 24.46
N ASN A 241 1.33 -2.88 23.25
CA ASN A 241 0.12 -2.64 22.47
C ASN A 241 -1.10 -3.37 23.06
N TRP A 242 -0.90 -4.54 23.68
CA TRP A 242 -1.98 -5.32 24.28
C TRP A 242 -2.81 -4.53 25.30
N LYS A 243 -2.17 -3.79 26.22
CA LYS A 243 -2.89 -2.97 27.20
C LYS A 243 -3.86 -1.98 26.53
N ARG A 244 -3.45 -1.40 25.40
CA ARG A 244 -4.25 -0.44 24.63
C ARG A 244 -5.39 -1.11 23.84
N VAL A 245 -5.14 -2.26 23.23
CA VAL A 245 -6.13 -2.90 22.33
C VAL A 245 -7.05 -3.88 23.03
N SER A 246 -6.66 -4.42 24.19
CA SER A 246 -7.44 -5.41 24.93
C SER A 246 -8.78 -4.86 25.47
N VAL A 247 -8.90 -3.55 25.65
CA VAL A 247 -10.18 -2.91 26.05
C VAL A 247 -11.17 -2.81 24.88
N LEU A 248 -10.69 -3.09 23.67
CA LEU A 248 -11.43 -2.90 22.43
C LEU A 248 -12.05 -4.20 21.90
N ILE A 249 -11.88 -5.32 22.59
CA ILE A 249 -12.36 -6.65 22.18
C ILE A 249 -13.30 -7.22 23.26
N PRO A 250 -14.06 -8.29 22.95
CA PRO A 250 -14.93 -8.95 23.93
C PRO A 250 -14.18 -9.35 25.21
N SER A 251 -14.82 -9.19 26.37
CA SER A 251 -14.23 -9.52 27.67
C SER A 251 -13.78 -10.98 27.79
N ASN A 252 -14.52 -11.92 27.19
CA ASN A 252 -14.15 -13.34 27.13
C ASN A 252 -12.87 -13.55 26.33
N LEU A 253 -12.77 -12.96 25.13
CA LEU A 253 -11.57 -13.08 24.29
C LEU A 253 -10.37 -12.41 24.97
N LYS A 254 -10.55 -11.23 25.56
CA LYS A 254 -9.53 -10.54 26.36
C LYS A 254 -8.99 -11.43 27.47
N LEU A 255 -9.87 -12.04 28.25
CA LEU A 255 -9.50 -12.91 29.36
C LEU A 255 -8.75 -14.14 28.84
N LEU A 256 -9.21 -14.73 27.74
CA LEU A 256 -8.60 -15.89 27.12
C LEU A 256 -7.17 -15.60 26.65
N MET A 257 -7.00 -14.55 25.86
CA MET A 257 -5.69 -14.16 25.32
C MET A 257 -4.73 -13.74 26.42
N SER A 258 -5.21 -13.06 27.48
CA SER A 258 -4.36 -12.68 28.63
C SER A 258 -3.94 -13.89 29.46
N ASN A 259 -4.79 -14.91 29.59
CA ASN A 259 -4.48 -16.11 30.37
C ASN A 259 -3.54 -17.08 29.64
N VAL A 260 -3.64 -17.14 28.31
CA VAL A 260 -2.85 -18.07 27.49
C VAL A 260 -1.61 -17.40 26.88
N GLU A 261 -1.61 -16.05 26.81
CA GLU A 261 -0.55 -15.22 26.22
C GLU A 261 -0.21 -15.64 24.78
N LYS A 262 -1.26 -15.88 23.98
CA LYS A 262 -1.17 -16.30 22.58
C LYS A 262 -2.15 -15.51 21.72
N GLY A 263 -1.74 -15.22 20.50
CA GLY A 263 -2.63 -14.81 19.41
C GLY A 263 -2.88 -15.96 18.45
N ILE A 264 -3.88 -15.84 17.59
CA ILE A 264 -4.20 -16.83 16.55
C ILE A 264 -4.34 -16.14 15.18
N THR A 265 -3.79 -16.74 14.13
CA THR A 265 -3.84 -16.18 12.77
C THR A 265 -5.09 -16.62 12.03
N GLN A 266 -5.44 -15.91 10.95
CA GLN A 266 -6.58 -16.26 10.09
C GLN A 266 -6.45 -17.67 9.51
N GLU A 267 -5.26 -18.07 9.06
CA GLU A 267 -5.04 -19.41 8.50
C GLU A 267 -5.22 -20.49 9.57
N SER A 268 -4.83 -20.22 10.81
CA SER A 268 -5.03 -21.15 11.92
C SER A 268 -6.51 -21.27 12.29
N ILE A 269 -7.27 -20.16 12.28
CA ILE A 269 -8.73 -20.18 12.45
C ILE A 269 -9.38 -21.07 11.38
N MET A 270 -8.99 -20.90 10.13
CA MET A 270 -9.55 -21.66 9.00
C MET A 270 -9.15 -23.14 9.00
N ALA A 271 -7.87 -23.43 9.23
CA ALA A 271 -7.34 -24.80 9.20
C ALA A 271 -7.94 -25.68 10.29
N ASN A 272 -8.41 -25.09 11.39
CA ASN A 272 -9.00 -25.79 12.53
C ASN A 272 -10.52 -25.59 12.63
N ASP A 273 -11.16 -25.11 11.57
CA ASP A 273 -12.62 -24.97 11.46
C ASP A 273 -13.25 -24.17 12.63
N ILE A 274 -12.52 -23.16 13.11
CA ILE A 274 -12.93 -22.28 14.21
C ILE A 274 -13.93 -21.26 13.65
N SER A 275 -15.13 -21.21 14.23
CA SER A 275 -16.17 -20.26 13.83
C SER A 275 -15.82 -18.84 14.26
N VAL A 276 -16.27 -17.84 13.52
CA VAL A 276 -16.07 -16.42 13.83
C VAL A 276 -17.40 -15.68 13.89
N SER A 277 -17.54 -14.79 14.87
CA SER A 277 -18.76 -14.00 15.07
C SER A 277 -18.50 -12.50 14.91
N LEU A 278 -19.52 -11.77 14.47
CA LEU A 278 -19.49 -10.31 14.42
C LEU A 278 -19.41 -9.70 15.82
N TYR A 279 -18.43 -8.82 16.02
CA TYR A 279 -18.30 -7.99 17.22
C TYR A 279 -18.23 -6.52 16.84
N LYS A 280 -19.04 -5.69 17.50
CA LYS A 280 -19.09 -4.25 17.22
C LYS A 280 -17.88 -3.54 17.85
N ILE A 281 -17.25 -2.65 17.09
CA ILE A 281 -16.02 -1.93 17.49
C ILE A 281 -16.18 -0.41 17.44
#